data_AF-A0A534WGV2-F1
#
_entry.id   AF-A0A534WGV2-F1
#
_cell.length_a   1.000
_cell.length_b   1.000
_cell.length_c   1.000
_cell.angle_alpha   90.00
_cell.angle_beta   90.00
_cell.angle_gamma   90.00
#
_symmetry.space_group_name_H-M   'P 1'
#
loop_
_entity.id
_entity.type
_entity.pdbx_description
1 polymer ?
#
loop_
_entity_poly.entity_id
_entity_poly.type
_entity_poly.pdbx_seq_one_letter_code
_entity_poly.pdbx_strand_id
1 'polypeptide(L)'
;MANPFTYLELHSTDATRAKSFYAELFGWKTRDTPVPGLGTYTEIDPQEGPGAGLTAQQEPGARSAWLAYIRVPKIDETGARIGVFQKAE
;
A
#
# COMPACT_ATOMS: atom_id res chain seq x y z
N MET A 1 2.04 8.84 -21.95
CA MET A 1 2.98 8.50 -20.85
C MET A 1 2.41 7.31 -20.11
N ALA A 2 3.21 6.28 -19.83
CA ALA A 2 2.76 5.20 -18.94
C ALA A 2 2.50 5.78 -17.54
N ASN A 3 1.49 5.26 -16.84
CA ASN A 3 1.21 5.64 -15.46
C ASN A 3 2.43 5.28 -14.57
N PRO A 4 3.06 6.25 -13.86
CA PRO A 4 4.23 5.97 -13.04
C PRO A 4 3.86 5.28 -11.72
N PHE A 5 2.59 5.27 -11.31
CA PHE A 5 2.13 4.49 -10.16
C PHE A 5 2.10 3.01 -10.50
N THR A 6 2.87 2.21 -9.76
CA THR A 6 3.00 0.78 -10.02
C THR A 6 2.36 -0.10 -8.96
N TYR A 7 2.15 0.44 -7.76
CA TYR A 7 1.54 -0.31 -6.67
C TYR A 7 0.98 0.65 -5.61
N LEU A 8 -0.06 0.22 -4.90
CA LEU A 8 -0.63 0.94 -3.75
C LEU A 8 -0.71 0.00 -2.55
N GLU A 9 -0.37 0.48 -1.37
CA GLU A 9 -0.37 -0.35 -0.16
C GLU A 9 -1.12 0.33 0.98
N LEU A 10 -2.12 -0.36 1.52
CA LEU A 10 -2.89 0.13 2.65
C LEU A 10 -2.31 -0.45 3.95
N HIS A 11 -1.79 0.43 4.80
CA HIS A 11 -1.53 0.11 6.19
C HIS A 11 -2.77 0.49 6.98
N SER A 12 -3.47 -0.50 7.53
CA SER A 12 -4.73 -0.29 8.24
C SER A 12 -4.60 -0.64 9.72
N THR A 13 -5.18 0.18 10.58
CA THR A 13 -5.37 -0.14 12.01
C THR A 13 -6.38 -1.28 12.22
N ASP A 14 -7.18 -1.59 11.19
CA ASP A 14 -8.09 -2.73 11.13
C ASP A 14 -8.06 -3.31 9.70
N ALA A 15 -7.08 -4.18 9.46
CA ALA A 15 -6.82 -4.79 8.15
C ALA A 15 -8.01 -5.64 7.68
N THR A 16 -8.61 -6.42 8.58
CA THR A 16 -9.75 -7.29 8.26
C THR A 16 -10.96 -6.49 7.81
N ARG A 17 -11.33 -5.43 8.55
CA ARG A 17 -12.46 -4.58 8.18
C ARG A 17 -12.20 -3.80 6.89
N ALA A 18 -11.00 -3.28 6.70
CA ALA A 18 -10.63 -2.58 5.47
C ALA A 18 -10.72 -3.50 4.26
N LYS A 19 -10.23 -4.76 4.37
CA LYS A 19 -10.35 -5.76 3.32
C LYS A 19 -11.80 -6.00 2.92
N SER A 20 -12.67 -6.30 3.88
CA SER A 20 -14.09 -6.55 3.62
C SER A 20 -14.77 -5.33 2.98
N PHE A 21 -14.49 -4.13 3.49
CA PHE A 21 -15.05 -2.88 2.98
C PHE A 21 -14.69 -2.64 1.51
N TYR A 22 -13.40 -2.75 1.15
CA TYR A 22 -12.96 -2.49 -0.22
C TYR A 22 -13.34 -3.60 -1.20
N ALA A 23 -13.37 -4.86 -0.73
CA ALA A 23 -13.88 -5.97 -1.53
C ALA A 23 -15.36 -5.79 -1.88
N GLU A 24 -16.18 -5.35 -0.92
CA GLU A 24 -17.61 -5.08 -1.15
C GLU A 24 -17.83 -3.84 -2.03
N LEU A 25 -17.14 -2.73 -1.73
CA LEU A 25 -17.34 -1.45 -2.40
C LEU A 25 -16.92 -1.48 -3.87
N PHE A 26 -15.79 -2.13 -4.17
CA PHE A 26 -15.18 -2.12 -5.51
C PHE A 26 -15.17 -3.47 -6.21
N GLY A 27 -15.64 -4.54 -5.56
CA GLY A 27 -15.55 -5.89 -6.11
C GLY A 27 -14.11 -6.39 -6.27
N TRP A 28 -13.17 -5.84 -5.49
CA TRP A 28 -11.76 -6.23 -5.57
C TRP A 28 -11.56 -7.68 -5.13
N LYS A 29 -10.67 -8.37 -5.83
CA LYS A 29 -10.28 -9.74 -5.46
C LYS A 29 -9.08 -9.67 -4.55
N THR A 30 -9.04 -10.54 -3.54
CA THR A 30 -7.97 -10.53 -2.55
C THR A 30 -7.40 -11.91 -2.30
N ARG A 31 -6.10 -11.97 -2.00
CA ARG A 31 -5.42 -13.20 -1.60
C ARG A 31 -4.59 -12.96 -0.35
N ASP A 32 -4.88 -13.73 0.69
CA ASP A 32 -4.18 -13.66 1.96
C ASP A 32 -2.94 -14.56 1.95
N THR A 33 -1.83 -14.03 2.45
CA THR A 33 -0.58 -14.77 2.70
C THR A 33 -0.10 -14.47 4.12
N PRO A 34 0.06 -15.48 4.99
CA PRO A 34 0.69 -15.31 6.30
C PRO A 34 2.17 -14.93 6.13
N VAL A 35 2.61 -13.88 6.80
CA VAL A 35 3.99 -13.39 6.81
C VAL A 35 4.53 -13.42 8.24
N PRO A 36 5.59 -14.20 8.52
CA PRO A 36 6.21 -14.25 9.84
C PRO A 36 6.58 -12.84 10.34
N GLY A 37 6.15 -12.49 11.54
CA GLY A 37 6.44 -11.20 12.18
C GLY A 37 5.57 -10.02 11.72
N LEU A 38 4.78 -10.14 10.65
CA LEU A 38 3.93 -9.06 10.14
C LEU A 38 2.42 -9.39 10.14
N GLY A 39 2.06 -10.64 10.45
CA GLY A 39 0.67 -11.11 10.42
C GLY A 39 0.26 -11.51 9.01
N THR A 40 -0.94 -11.14 8.58
CA THR A 40 -1.43 -11.45 7.23
C THR A 40 -1.16 -10.30 6.28
N TYR A 41 -0.49 -10.62 5.17
CA TYR A 41 -0.45 -9.75 4.00
C TYR A 41 -1.59 -10.10 3.05
N THR A 42 -2.32 -9.10 2.58
CA THR A 42 -3.40 -9.28 1.60
C THR A 42 -2.97 -8.67 0.28
N GLU A 43 -2.75 -9.50 -0.74
CA GLU A 43 -2.63 -9.04 -2.12
C GLU A 43 -4.03 -8.67 -2.63
N ILE A 44 -4.14 -7.55 -3.34
CA ILE A 44 -5.37 -7.00 -3.89
C ILE A 44 -5.20 -6.87 -5.41
N ASP A 45 -6.13 -7.50 -6.14
CA ASP A 45 -6.34 -7.30 -7.56
C ASP A 45 -7.55 -6.37 -7.77
N PRO A 46 -7.32 -5.10 -8.15
CA PRO A 46 -8.39 -4.15 -8.38
C PRO A 46 -9.10 -4.32 -9.73
N GLN A 47 -8.73 -5.34 -10.52
CA GLN A 47 -9.18 -5.62 -11.89
C GLN A 47 -8.66 -4.61 -12.93
N GLU A 48 -8.63 -3.33 -12.58
CA GLU A 48 -8.08 -2.25 -13.40
C GLU A 48 -7.07 -1.40 -12.60
N GLY A 49 -5.99 -1.00 -13.26
CA GLY A 49 -4.93 -0.20 -12.65
C GLY A 49 -3.79 -1.02 -12.04
N PRO A 50 -2.92 -0.41 -11.23
CA PRO A 50 -1.83 -1.11 -10.56
C PRO A 50 -2.37 -2.06 -9.49
N GLY A 51 -1.67 -3.18 -9.24
CA GLY A 51 -1.98 -4.05 -8.10
C GLY A 51 -1.85 -3.30 -6.77
N ALA A 52 -2.44 -3.87 -5.73
CA ALA A 52 -2.37 -3.28 -4.39
C ALA A 52 -2.12 -4.32 -3.30
N GLY A 53 -1.72 -3.83 -2.14
CA GLY A 53 -1.46 -4.60 -0.93
C GLY A 53 -2.24 -4.03 0.24
N LEU A 54 -2.52 -4.87 1.22
CA LEU A 54 -3.09 -4.46 2.49
C LEU A 54 -2.44 -5.24 3.63
N THR A 55 -2.02 -4.51 4.66
CA THR A 55 -1.38 -5.05 5.84
C THR A 55 -1.84 -4.30 7.09
N ALA A 56 -1.66 -4.94 8.25
CA ALA A 56 -1.88 -4.27 9.52
C ALA A 56 -0.85 -3.14 9.72
N GLN A 57 -1.29 -2.04 10.32
CA GLN A 57 -0.40 -0.98 10.75
C GLN A 57 0.58 -1.51 11.80
N GLN A 58 1.88 -1.36 11.55
CA GLN A 58 2.95 -1.87 12.42
C GLN A 58 3.42 -0.83 13.44
N GLU A 59 3.23 0.46 13.13
CA GLU A 59 3.63 1.58 14.00
C GLU A 59 2.53 1.85 15.04
N PRO A 60 2.80 1.67 16.35
CA PRO A 60 1.81 1.92 17.39
C PRO A 60 1.30 3.36 17.36
N GLY A 61 -0.03 3.54 17.36
CA GLY A 61 -0.67 4.85 17.34
C GLY A 61 -0.68 5.55 15.96
N ALA A 62 -0.05 4.99 14.93
CA ALA A 62 -0.13 5.53 13.59
C ALA A 62 -1.54 5.33 13.00
N ARG A 63 -2.00 6.31 12.22
CA ARG A 63 -3.27 6.23 11.50
C ARG A 63 -3.20 5.24 10.33
N SER A 64 -4.37 4.84 9.85
CA SER A 64 -4.48 4.14 8.57
C SER A 64 -4.09 5.06 7.41
N ALA A 65 -3.31 4.58 6.45
CA ALA A 65 -2.86 5.37 5.31
C ALA A 65 -2.55 4.49 4.09
N TRP A 66 -2.78 5.06 2.90
CA TRP A 66 -2.31 4.51 1.63
C TRP A 66 -0.89 5.00 1.32
N LEU A 67 -0.03 4.07 0.93
CA LEU A 67 1.33 4.31 0.46
C LEU A 67 1.38 4.02 -1.03
N ALA A 68 1.93 4.96 -1.80
CA ALA A 68 2.03 4.82 -3.24
C ALA A 68 3.47 4.49 -3.66
N TYR A 69 3.61 3.47 -4.50
CA TYR A 69 4.88 3.11 -5.13
C TYR A 69 4.92 3.68 -6.54
N ILE A 70 5.95 4.49 -6.79
CA ILE A 70 6.13 5.21 -8.04
C ILE A 70 7.40 4.71 -8.71
N ARG A 71 7.29 4.23 -9.95
CA ARG A 71 8.44 3.86 -10.78
C ARG A 71 9.12 5.12 -11.30
N VAL A 72 10.42 5.18 -11.06
CA VAL A 72 11.29 6.27 -11.53
C VAL A 72 12.38 5.70 -12.44
N PRO A 73 12.89 6.47 -13.43
CA PRO A 73 13.95 5.99 -14.31
C PRO A 73 15.24 5.63 -13.55
N LYS A 74 15.56 6.42 -12.52
CA LYS A 74 16.72 6.25 -11.64
C LYS A 74 16.40 6.71 -10.23
N ILE A 75 16.57 5.82 -9.25
CA ILE A 75 16.18 6.07 -7.85
C ILE A 75 17.00 7.17 -7.19
N ASP A 76 18.33 7.15 -7.33
CA ASP A 76 19.23 8.11 -6.67
C ASP A 76 19.03 9.54 -7.19
N GLU A 77 18.96 9.71 -8.52
CA GLU A 77 18.75 11.02 -9.14
C GLU A 77 17.37 11.61 -8.80
N THR A 78 16.36 10.74 -8.68
CA THR A 78 15.02 11.20 -8.30
C THR A 78 14.98 11.53 -6.82
N GLY A 79 15.54 10.69 -5.95
CA GLY A 79 15.65 10.90 -4.50
C GLY A 79 16.28 12.26 -4.14
N ALA A 80 17.33 12.66 -4.85
CA ALA A 80 17.97 13.96 -4.66
C ALA A 80 17.04 15.17 -4.96
N ARG A 81 16.01 14.99 -5.81
CA ARG A 81 15.08 16.07 -6.20
C ARG A 81 13.89 16.22 -5.27
N ILE A 82 13.45 15.12 -4.64
CA ILE A 82 12.23 15.10 -3.80
C ILE A 82 12.49 15.60 -2.37
N GLY A 83 13.76 15.80 -1.98
CA GLY A 83 14.13 16.14 -0.61
C GLY A 83 13.88 14.98 0.36
N VAL A 84 14.63 14.92 1.46
CA VAL A 84 14.35 13.95 2.51
C VAL A 84 13.05 14.40 3.18
N PHE A 85 11.97 13.62 3.03
CA PHE A 85 10.78 13.77 3.86
C PHE A 85 11.19 13.49 5.30
N GLN A 86 11.46 14.55 6.09
CA GLN A 86 11.45 14.42 7.53
C GLN A 86 10.03 14.03 7.95
N LYS A 87 9.91 13.06 8.86
CA LYS A 87 8.64 12.70 9.49
C LYS A 87 7.95 14.01 9.91
N ALA A 88 6.74 14.24 9.42
CA ALA A 88 5.85 15.22 10.03
C ALA A 88 5.47 14.66 11.39
N GLU A 89 5.95 15.30 12.45
CA GLU A 89 5.52 15.06 13.84
C GLU A 89 4.05 15.44 14.04
#